data_AF-A0A4W5PF31-F1
#
_entry.id   AF-A0A4W5PF31-F1
#
_cell.length_a   1.000
_cell.length_b   1.000
_cell.length_c   1.000
_cell.angle_alpha   90.00
_cell.angle_beta   90.00
_cell.angle_gamma   90.00
#
_symmetry.space_group_name_H-M   'P 1'
#
loop_
_entity.id
_entity.type
_entity.pdbx_description
1 polymer ?
#
loop_
_entity_poly.entity_id
_entity_poly.type
_entity_poly.pdbx_seq_one_letter_code
_entity_poly.pdbx_strand_id
1 'polypeptide(L)'
;MSSLAPRGYLKVSSIRMQGLLLLFFSKLAHVPFIRDIQDTYSRTGIFGYWGNKGGVSIRLSFYGHMLCFLNCHLAAHMQNASQRVDEFEYILDTQTFDPKKTPQILDHKLVFWFGDLNFRIQDHGMHFLRNCITSHKFNLLWSKDQLTMMKKKEALLQEFDEGPLDFQPTYKFDRFSDCYDSSGKMRKPAWTDRILWRKKQQQEEEEEFPLKLKQDSYTSYMEYGVSDHKPVIGIFTLELRKMYETPLVRVCAEGEWSADFDAIVIYSPLQPFPSSDWDWIGLYKVGFRSVSDYITYTWVKDDEVSFNDELTQVYVSKDEIPVLGGECVLCYYCSTLQCIVGISSPFKASAGLL
;
A
#
# COMPACT_ATOMS: atom_id res chain seq x y z
N MET A 1 11.51 3.30 -8.75
CA MET A 1 11.22 1.94 -9.27
C MET A 1 12.44 1.12 -9.65
N SER A 2 13.53 1.73 -10.13
CA SER A 2 14.78 1.03 -10.46
C SER A 2 15.35 0.16 -9.33
N SER A 3 15.10 0.51 -8.06
CA SER A 3 15.60 -0.26 -6.90
C SER A 3 14.70 -1.41 -6.46
N LEU A 4 13.37 -1.30 -6.68
CA LEU A 4 12.38 -2.26 -6.17
C LEU A 4 12.09 -3.38 -7.16
N ALA A 5 11.99 -3.05 -8.45
CA ALA A 5 11.67 -4.03 -9.49
C ALA A 5 12.70 -5.17 -9.62
N PRO A 6 14.03 -4.93 -9.54
CA PRO A 6 15.02 -6.01 -9.50
C PRO A 6 14.87 -6.94 -8.28
N ARG A 7 14.16 -6.49 -7.23
CA ARG A 7 13.82 -7.28 -6.05
C ARG A 7 12.45 -7.96 -6.18
N GLY A 8 11.86 -7.98 -7.37
CA GLY A 8 10.57 -8.63 -7.66
C GLY A 8 9.35 -7.88 -7.12
N TYR A 9 9.46 -6.57 -6.85
CA TYR A 9 8.33 -5.74 -6.44
C TYR A 9 7.70 -5.01 -7.62
N LEU A 10 6.37 -5.01 -7.65
CA LEU A 10 5.53 -4.28 -8.59
C LEU A 10 4.77 -3.16 -7.86
N LYS A 11 4.61 -2.00 -8.50
CA LYS A 11 3.66 -0.99 -8.02
C LYS A 11 2.25 -1.43 -8.38
N VAL A 12 1.42 -1.67 -7.36
CA VAL A 12 0.05 -2.18 -7.53
C VAL A 12 -0.96 -1.02 -7.53
N SER A 13 -0.82 -0.07 -6.62
CA SER A 13 -1.67 1.14 -6.60
C SER A 13 -0.90 2.34 -6.04
N SER A 14 -1.39 3.54 -6.36
CA SER A 14 -0.87 4.79 -5.84
C SER A 14 -1.92 5.88 -5.88
N ILE A 15 -2.01 6.67 -4.83
CA ILE A 15 -2.90 7.82 -4.73
C ILE A 15 -2.15 9.04 -4.20
N ARG A 16 -2.50 10.22 -4.70
CA ARG A 16 -1.89 11.49 -4.31
C ARG A 16 -2.95 12.57 -4.07
N MET A 17 -2.81 13.27 -2.95
CA MET A 17 -3.56 14.49 -2.63
C MET A 17 -2.56 15.62 -2.30
N GLN A 18 -2.28 16.49 -3.27
CA GLN A 18 -1.24 17.53 -3.18
C GLN A 18 0.13 16.98 -2.71
N GLY A 19 0.52 17.25 -1.47
CA GLY A 19 1.76 16.78 -0.85
C GLY A 19 1.66 15.39 -0.21
N LEU A 20 0.45 14.85 -0.05
CA LEU A 20 0.21 13.53 0.52
C LEU A 20 0.26 12.47 -0.57
N LEU A 21 1.08 11.45 -0.40
CA LEU A 21 1.28 10.37 -1.36
C LEU A 21 1.24 9.04 -0.62
N LEU A 22 0.48 8.08 -1.16
CA LEU A 22 0.48 6.71 -0.71
C LEU A 22 0.79 5.81 -1.91
N LEU A 23 1.77 4.94 -1.76
CA LEU A 23 2.22 3.99 -2.76
C LEU A 23 2.11 2.58 -2.17
N PHE A 24 1.47 1.67 -2.89
CA PHE A 24 1.36 0.27 -2.49
C PHE A 24 2.13 -0.62 -3.48
N PHE A 25 3.10 -1.36 -2.96
CA PHE A 25 3.94 -2.29 -3.72
C PHE A 25 3.74 -3.71 -3.21
N SER A 26 3.80 -4.68 -4.11
CA SER A 26 3.73 -6.10 -3.76
C SER A 26 4.80 -6.90 -4.48
N LYS A 27 5.24 -8.01 -3.87
CA LYS A 27 5.99 -9.03 -4.61
C LYS A 27 5.11 -9.60 -5.72
N LEU A 28 5.70 -9.84 -6.89
CA LEU A 28 4.96 -10.32 -8.07
C LEU A 28 4.10 -11.57 -7.79
N ALA A 29 4.62 -12.50 -6.97
CA ALA A 29 3.93 -13.74 -6.61
C ALA A 29 2.58 -13.56 -5.90
N HIS A 30 2.34 -12.40 -5.26
CA HIS A 30 1.07 -12.13 -4.58
C HIS A 30 0.07 -11.38 -5.45
N VAL A 31 0.51 -10.74 -6.53
CA VAL A 31 -0.30 -9.84 -7.36
C VAL A 31 -1.62 -10.47 -7.83
N PRO A 32 -1.68 -11.74 -8.30
CA PRO A 32 -2.94 -12.37 -8.71
C PRO A 32 -3.99 -12.51 -7.58
N PHE A 33 -3.56 -12.36 -6.33
CA PHE A 33 -4.39 -12.47 -5.13
C PHE A 33 -4.71 -11.10 -4.52
N ILE A 34 -4.30 -10.00 -5.19
CA ILE A 34 -4.64 -8.63 -4.82
C ILE A 34 -5.76 -8.15 -5.73
N ARG A 35 -6.95 -7.99 -5.17
CA ARG A 35 -8.19 -7.68 -5.90
C ARG A 35 -8.95 -6.56 -5.22
N ASP A 36 -10.04 -6.11 -5.83
CA ASP A 36 -10.95 -5.10 -5.24
C ASP A 36 -10.22 -3.83 -4.76
N ILE A 37 -9.22 -3.42 -5.53
CA ILE A 37 -8.36 -2.29 -5.22
C ILE A 37 -9.17 -1.02 -5.45
N GLN A 38 -9.28 -0.18 -4.43
CA GLN A 38 -9.85 1.15 -4.55
C GLN A 38 -9.00 2.12 -3.74
N ASP A 39 -8.96 3.37 -4.18
CA ASP A 39 -8.28 4.44 -3.50
C ASP A 39 -9.14 5.69 -3.47
N THR A 40 -9.06 6.44 -2.37
CA THR A 40 -9.85 7.65 -2.16
C THR A 40 -9.13 8.61 -1.23
N TYR A 41 -9.63 9.84 -1.13
CA TYR A 41 -9.03 10.86 -0.29
C TYR A 41 -10.08 11.83 0.28
N SER A 42 -9.75 12.45 1.42
CA SER A 42 -10.54 13.52 2.04
C SER A 42 -9.64 14.68 2.38
N ARG A 43 -10.11 15.91 2.12
CA ARG A 43 -9.41 17.16 2.46
C ARG A 43 -9.96 17.71 3.77
N THR A 44 -9.08 18.11 4.68
CA THR A 44 -9.46 18.74 5.96
C THR A 44 -8.94 20.18 6.10
N GLY A 45 -8.05 20.64 5.22
CA GLY A 45 -7.51 22.00 5.27
C GLY A 45 -8.53 23.07 4.87
N ILE A 46 -8.55 24.19 5.60
CA ILE A 46 -9.41 25.39 5.40
C ILE A 46 -10.84 25.00 4.98
N PHE A 47 -11.66 24.54 5.94
CA PHE A 47 -13.06 24.13 5.70
C PHE A 47 -13.22 23.06 4.59
N GLY A 48 -12.21 22.22 4.35
CA GLY A 48 -12.23 21.17 3.33
C GLY A 48 -11.90 21.65 1.90
N TYR A 49 -11.69 22.94 1.68
CA TYR A 49 -11.40 23.49 0.34
C TYR A 49 -9.93 23.35 -0.07
N TRP A 50 -8.99 23.31 0.88
CA TRP A 50 -7.56 23.30 0.59
C TRP A 50 -6.90 21.97 0.97
N GLY A 51 -6.35 21.26 -0.02
CA GLY A 51 -5.89 19.87 0.12
C GLY A 51 -4.51 19.64 0.73
N ASN A 52 -4.01 20.54 1.59
CA ASN A 52 -2.69 20.37 2.24
C ASN A 52 -2.76 19.58 3.57
N LYS A 53 -3.97 19.23 4.02
CA LYS A 53 -4.30 18.41 5.18
C LYS A 53 -5.43 17.44 4.82
N GLY A 54 -5.45 16.28 5.46
CA GLY A 54 -6.46 15.27 5.25
C GLY A 54 -5.86 13.87 5.20
N GLY A 55 -6.52 12.97 4.47
CA GLY A 55 -6.11 11.57 4.36
C GLY A 55 -6.24 11.05 2.93
N VAL A 56 -5.34 10.14 2.55
CA VAL A 56 -5.45 9.31 1.35
C VAL A 56 -5.45 7.84 1.78
N SER A 57 -6.28 7.02 1.15
CA SER A 57 -6.35 5.59 1.46
C SER A 57 -6.25 4.73 0.21
N ILE A 58 -5.69 3.54 0.39
CA ILE A 58 -5.76 2.43 -0.56
C ILE A 58 -6.36 1.25 0.22
N ARG A 59 -7.45 0.69 -0.28
CA ARG A 59 -8.01 -0.57 0.19
C ARG A 59 -7.91 -1.64 -0.87
N LEU A 60 -7.81 -2.88 -0.44
CA LEU A 60 -7.69 -4.04 -1.32
C LEU A 60 -8.12 -5.32 -0.61
N SER A 61 -8.50 -6.32 -1.38
CA SER A 61 -8.58 -7.72 -0.95
C SER A 61 -7.20 -8.36 -1.14
N PHE A 62 -6.63 -8.91 -0.07
CA PHE A 62 -5.38 -9.67 -0.08
C PHE A 62 -5.67 -11.12 0.30
N TYR A 63 -5.57 -12.06 -0.65
CA TYR A 63 -5.96 -13.45 -0.45
C TYR A 63 -7.40 -13.62 0.09
N GLY A 64 -8.29 -12.67 -0.24
CA GLY A 64 -9.68 -12.61 0.22
C GLY A 64 -9.91 -11.72 1.45
N HIS A 65 -8.87 -11.37 2.20
CA HIS A 65 -9.00 -10.50 3.38
C HIS A 65 -8.99 -9.03 2.98
N MET A 66 -10.00 -8.28 3.40
CA MET A 66 -10.09 -6.85 3.12
C MET A 66 -9.18 -6.04 4.05
N LEU A 67 -8.18 -5.37 3.48
CA LEU A 67 -7.21 -4.53 4.18
C LEU A 67 -7.35 -3.07 3.72
N CYS A 68 -7.07 -2.11 4.60
CA CYS A 68 -7.03 -0.68 4.28
C CYS A 68 -5.75 -0.04 4.81
N PHE A 69 -5.13 0.82 3.99
CA PHE A 69 -3.96 1.60 4.34
C PHE A 69 -4.32 3.08 4.25
N LEU A 70 -4.33 3.79 5.36
CA LEU A 70 -4.70 5.19 5.49
C LEU A 70 -3.48 6.03 5.87
N ASN A 71 -3.05 6.90 4.96
CA ASN A 71 -2.01 7.89 5.21
C ASN A 71 -2.65 9.26 5.46
N CYS A 72 -2.38 9.88 6.61
CA CYS A 72 -2.92 11.17 7.00
C CYS A 72 -1.83 12.23 7.23
N HIS A 73 -2.21 13.48 7.00
CA HIS A 73 -1.47 14.65 7.46
C HIS A 73 -2.47 15.59 8.15
N LEU A 74 -2.41 15.61 9.49
CA LEU A 74 -3.42 16.25 10.33
C LEU A 74 -2.98 17.65 10.79
N ALA A 75 -3.90 18.39 11.40
CA ALA A 75 -3.69 19.75 11.89
C ALA A 75 -2.40 19.91 12.69
N ALA A 76 -1.55 20.83 12.24
CA ALA A 76 -0.30 21.16 12.91
C ALA A 76 -0.54 21.98 14.20
N HIS A 77 0.54 22.18 14.97
CA HIS A 77 0.60 22.96 16.21
C HIS A 77 0.13 22.25 17.49
N MET A 78 0.66 22.72 18.62
CA MET A 78 0.55 22.10 19.94
C MET A 78 -0.91 22.06 20.44
N GLN A 79 -1.66 23.13 20.22
CA GLN A 79 -3.01 23.34 20.76
C GLN A 79 -4.10 22.53 20.03
N ASN A 80 -3.81 21.94 18.87
CA ASN A 80 -4.81 21.34 17.99
C ASN A 80 -5.00 19.83 18.22
N ALA A 81 -4.78 19.34 19.44
CA ALA A 81 -4.88 17.90 19.74
C ALA A 81 -6.29 17.35 19.50
N SER A 82 -7.33 18.04 19.99
CA SER A 82 -8.74 17.67 19.73
C SER A 82 -9.09 17.81 18.26
N GLN A 83 -8.69 18.90 17.60
CA GLN A 83 -8.93 19.11 16.16
C GLN A 83 -8.38 17.95 15.30
N ARG A 84 -7.23 17.37 15.67
CA ARG A 84 -6.68 16.21 14.96
C ARG A 84 -7.55 14.96 15.08
N VAL A 85 -8.24 14.79 16.22
CA VAL A 85 -9.19 13.70 16.41
C VAL A 85 -10.43 13.96 15.55
N ASP A 86 -10.99 15.17 15.59
CA ASP A 86 -12.12 15.56 14.74
C ASP A 86 -11.80 15.37 13.24
N GLU A 87 -10.59 15.73 12.80
CA GLU A 87 -10.13 15.51 11.42
C GLU A 87 -10.02 14.02 11.08
N PHE A 88 -9.55 13.19 12.01
CA PHE A 88 -9.48 11.75 11.81
C PHE A 88 -10.87 11.12 11.69
N GLU A 89 -11.80 11.47 12.58
CA GLU A 89 -13.20 11.04 12.51
C GLU A 89 -13.85 11.46 11.19
N TYR A 90 -13.69 12.71 10.79
CA TYR A 90 -14.19 13.19 9.50
C TYR A 90 -13.62 12.40 8.31
N ILE A 91 -12.33 12.05 8.34
CA ILE A 91 -11.71 11.23 7.28
C ILE A 91 -12.35 9.83 7.25
N LEU A 92 -12.56 9.21 8.41
CA LEU A 92 -13.19 7.89 8.51
C LEU A 92 -14.64 7.89 7.99
N ASP A 93 -15.39 8.95 8.27
CA ASP A 93 -16.79 9.08 7.88
C ASP A 93 -16.99 9.40 6.40
N THR A 94 -16.07 10.18 5.81
CA THR A 94 -16.20 10.67 4.43
C THR A 94 -15.57 9.78 3.38
N GLN A 95 -14.59 8.95 3.73
CA GLN A 95 -13.97 8.02 2.79
C GLN A 95 -14.79 6.74 2.67
N THR A 96 -15.65 6.73 1.68
CA THR A 96 -16.49 5.58 1.31
C THR A 96 -15.90 4.81 0.12
N PHE A 97 -16.17 3.51 0.08
CA PHE A 97 -15.81 2.56 -0.96
C PHE A 97 -17.06 1.85 -1.49
N ASP A 98 -16.90 0.92 -2.44
CA ASP A 98 -18.02 0.13 -2.97
C ASP A 98 -18.87 -0.50 -1.84
N PRO A 99 -20.19 -0.18 -1.80
CA PRO A 99 -21.10 -0.60 -0.74
C PRO A 99 -21.29 -2.11 -0.63
N LYS A 100 -20.97 -2.90 -1.67
CA LYS A 100 -21.27 -4.34 -1.70
C LYS A 100 -20.34 -5.21 -0.86
N LYS A 101 -19.17 -4.71 -0.45
CA LYS A 101 -18.14 -5.52 0.24
C LYS A 101 -17.74 -4.96 1.60
N THR A 102 -17.19 -3.75 1.61
CA THR A 102 -16.56 -3.15 2.80
C THR A 102 -16.55 -1.63 2.58
N PRO A 103 -17.67 -0.94 2.86
CA PRO A 103 -17.90 0.44 2.45
C PRO A 103 -17.07 1.47 3.22
N GLN A 104 -16.79 1.25 4.51
CA GLN A 104 -16.06 2.22 5.33
C GLN A 104 -14.67 1.72 5.71
N ILE A 105 -13.78 2.63 6.08
CA ILE A 105 -12.41 2.30 6.50
C ILE A 105 -12.44 1.27 7.65
N LEU A 106 -13.26 1.50 8.68
CA LEU A 106 -13.33 0.62 9.85
C LEU A 106 -14.03 -0.73 9.59
N ASP A 107 -14.66 -0.93 8.43
CA ASP A 107 -15.25 -2.21 8.07
C ASP A 107 -14.21 -3.25 7.67
N HIS A 108 -13.01 -2.80 7.28
CA HIS A 108 -11.91 -3.65 6.83
C HIS A 108 -11.39 -4.49 8.00
N LYS A 109 -10.94 -5.71 7.67
CA LYS A 109 -10.44 -6.67 8.65
C LYS A 109 -9.17 -6.18 9.34
N LEU A 110 -8.32 -5.49 8.60
CA LEU A 110 -7.12 -4.83 9.09
C LEU A 110 -7.00 -3.43 8.48
N VAL A 111 -6.81 -2.44 9.33
CA VAL A 111 -6.55 -1.05 8.93
C VAL A 111 -5.19 -0.64 9.44
N PHE A 112 -4.32 -0.14 8.57
CA PHE A 112 -3.12 0.60 8.96
C PHE A 112 -3.42 2.09 8.86
N TRP A 113 -3.14 2.84 9.91
CA TRP A 113 -3.29 4.29 9.95
C TRP A 113 -1.95 4.93 10.31
N PHE A 114 -1.42 5.74 9.41
CA PHE A 114 -0.08 6.31 9.55
C PHE A 114 0.05 7.68 8.90
N GLY A 115 1.22 8.30 9.06
CA GLY A 115 1.58 9.57 8.42
C GLY A 115 2.04 10.63 9.42
N ASP A 116 2.06 11.89 9.00
CA ASP A 116 2.31 13.04 9.88
C ASP A 116 1.01 13.39 10.63
N LEU A 117 0.76 12.62 11.68
CA LEU A 117 -0.39 12.81 12.56
C LEU A 117 -0.25 14.07 13.41
N ASN A 118 0.91 14.72 13.45
CA ASN A 118 1.13 16.03 14.07
C ASN A 118 0.86 16.14 15.60
N PHE A 119 0.62 15.04 16.31
CA PHE A 119 0.56 15.04 17.77
C PHE A 119 1.90 15.43 18.39
N ARG A 120 1.86 16.14 19.53
CA ARG A 120 3.02 16.76 20.16
C ARG A 120 3.25 16.22 21.57
N ILE A 121 4.43 16.52 22.14
CA ILE A 121 4.73 16.23 23.54
C ILE A 121 4.36 17.46 24.40
N GLN A 122 3.37 17.29 25.28
CA GLN A 122 2.83 18.33 26.15
C GLN A 122 3.66 18.46 27.46
N ASP A 123 3.56 19.61 28.14
CA ASP A 123 3.91 19.82 29.57
C ASP A 123 5.28 19.35 30.11
N HIS A 124 6.29 19.27 29.24
CA HIS A 124 7.69 19.22 29.66
C HIS A 124 8.44 20.48 29.25
N GLY A 125 9.20 21.07 30.17
CA GLY A 125 10.17 22.11 29.85
C GLY A 125 11.24 21.56 28.90
N MET A 126 11.80 22.42 28.04
CA MET A 126 12.80 22.01 27.03
C MET A 126 14.00 21.28 27.63
N HIS A 127 14.41 21.63 28.84
CA HIS A 127 15.52 20.97 29.53
C HIS A 127 15.23 19.49 29.83
N PHE A 128 14.06 19.20 30.41
CA PHE A 128 13.67 17.81 30.72
C PHE A 128 13.56 16.97 29.44
N LEU A 129 12.91 17.54 28.42
CA LEU A 129 12.76 16.87 27.12
C LEU A 129 14.12 16.56 26.49
N ARG A 130 15.05 17.52 26.45
CA ARG A 130 16.41 17.28 25.93
C ARG A 130 17.15 16.22 26.73
N ASN A 131 17.07 16.26 28.06
CA ASN A 131 17.71 15.25 28.91
C ASN A 131 17.18 13.85 28.65
N CYS A 132 15.86 13.69 28.48
CA CYS A 132 15.25 12.41 28.10
C CYS A 132 15.74 11.91 26.74
N ILE A 133 15.85 12.81 25.74
CA ILE A 133 16.34 12.46 24.41
C ILE A 133 17.82 12.03 24.47
N THR A 134 18.70 12.84 25.05
CA THR A 134 20.14 12.55 25.15
C THR A 134 20.43 11.30 25.99
N SER A 135 19.61 11.02 27.00
CA SER A 135 19.76 9.83 27.85
C SER A 135 19.04 8.59 27.29
N HIS A 136 18.40 8.67 26.11
CA HIS A 136 17.56 7.61 25.54
C HIS A 136 16.45 7.10 26.49
N LYS A 137 15.92 7.98 27.36
CA LYS A 137 14.82 7.68 28.30
C LYS A 137 13.49 8.17 27.75
N PHE A 138 13.11 7.67 26.58
CA PHE A 138 11.92 8.11 25.84
C PHE A 138 10.61 7.80 26.55
N ASN A 139 10.55 6.67 27.26
CA ASN A 139 9.40 6.22 28.03
C ASN A 139 8.90 7.25 29.06
N LEU A 140 9.79 8.11 29.58
CA LEU A 140 9.42 9.20 30.49
C LEU A 140 8.54 10.27 29.83
N LEU A 141 8.56 10.36 28.49
CA LEU A 141 7.81 11.33 27.70
C LEU A 141 6.44 10.79 27.25
N TRP A 142 6.23 9.47 27.22
CA TRP A 142 5.02 8.86 26.66
C TRP A 142 3.73 9.34 27.33
N SER A 143 3.76 9.53 28.66
CA SER A 143 2.58 10.03 29.40
C SER A 143 2.13 11.43 28.99
N LYS A 144 2.99 12.17 28.28
CA LYS A 144 2.74 13.51 27.76
C LYS A 144 2.67 13.57 26.24
N ASP A 145 2.84 12.46 25.54
CA ASP A 145 2.56 12.38 24.12
C ASP A 145 1.05 12.55 23.90
N GLN A 146 0.66 13.54 23.10
CA GLN A 146 -0.76 13.87 22.94
C GLN A 146 -1.55 12.72 22.32
N LEU A 147 -0.98 11.93 21.41
CA LEU A 147 -1.70 10.78 20.85
C LEU A 147 -1.93 9.73 21.96
N THR A 148 -0.90 9.39 22.75
CA THR A 148 -1.06 8.52 23.92
C THR A 148 -2.08 9.06 24.93
N MET A 149 -2.13 10.37 25.14
CA MET A 149 -3.13 11.01 26.02
C MET A 149 -4.54 10.93 25.44
N MET A 150 -4.73 11.20 24.14
CA MET A 150 -6.03 11.14 23.48
C MET A 150 -6.55 9.70 23.41
N LYS A 151 -5.69 8.70 23.19
CA LYS A 151 -6.08 7.27 23.28
C LYS A 151 -6.70 6.90 24.64
N LYS A 152 -6.35 7.58 25.74
CA LYS A 152 -6.99 7.32 27.05
C LYS A 152 -8.41 7.88 27.17
N LYS A 153 -8.79 8.81 26.30
CA LYS A 153 -10.04 9.57 26.37
C LYS A 153 -11.02 9.20 25.25
N GLU A 154 -10.50 8.98 24.05
CA GLU A 154 -11.29 8.77 22.84
C GLU A 154 -11.42 7.27 22.55
N ALA A 155 -12.65 6.76 22.59
CA ALA A 155 -12.94 5.35 22.37
C ALA A 155 -12.48 4.86 20.99
N LEU A 156 -12.69 5.67 19.95
CA LEU A 156 -12.25 5.36 18.58
C LEU A 156 -10.74 5.11 18.51
N LEU A 157 -9.93 5.92 19.20
CA LEU A 157 -8.48 5.77 19.19
C LEU A 157 -8.00 4.57 20.00
N GLN A 158 -8.82 4.05 20.93
CA GLN A 158 -8.52 2.82 21.69
C GLN A 158 -8.59 1.57 20.83
N GLU A 159 -9.31 1.61 19.71
CA GLU A 159 -9.38 0.49 18.76
C GLU A 159 -8.10 0.32 17.94
N PHE A 160 -7.20 1.30 17.96
CA PHE A 160 -5.93 1.26 17.25
C PHE A 160 -4.79 0.92 18.19
N ASP A 161 -3.99 -0.07 17.85
CA ASP A 161 -2.74 -0.42 18.51
C ASP A 161 -1.56 0.38 17.92
N GLU A 162 -0.52 0.56 18.74
CA GLU A 162 0.73 1.18 18.34
C GLU A 162 1.87 0.57 19.16
N GLY A 163 3.03 0.33 18.53
CA GLY A 163 4.23 -0.10 19.24
C GLY A 163 4.83 0.98 20.15
N PRO A 164 5.76 0.60 21.03
CA PRO A 164 6.45 1.57 21.89
C PRO A 164 7.28 2.56 21.07
N LEU A 165 7.28 3.83 21.48
CA LEU A 165 8.10 4.89 20.88
C LEU A 165 9.52 4.86 21.47
N ASP A 166 10.26 3.81 21.15
CA ASP A 166 11.64 3.57 21.63
C ASP A 166 12.71 4.24 20.74
N PHE A 167 12.31 5.21 19.92
CA PHE A 167 13.17 5.99 19.04
C PHE A 167 13.01 7.50 19.32
N GLN A 168 13.99 8.31 18.93
CA GLN A 168 13.95 9.75 19.21
C GLN A 168 12.79 10.46 18.47
N PRO A 169 12.24 11.55 19.03
CA PRO A 169 11.24 12.36 18.35
C PRO A 169 11.66 12.77 16.94
N THR A 170 10.78 12.60 15.96
CA THR A 170 11.08 12.70 14.52
C THR A 170 10.94 14.09 13.95
N TYR A 171 10.43 15.04 14.74
CA TYR A 171 10.25 16.44 14.41
C TYR A 171 10.69 17.31 15.60
N LYS A 172 11.19 18.53 15.43
CA LYS A 172 11.57 19.24 14.21
C LYS A 172 13.08 19.40 14.15
N PHE A 173 13.69 19.00 13.05
CA PHE A 173 15.13 19.15 12.81
C PHE A 173 15.44 20.37 11.95
N ASP A 174 16.67 20.87 12.07
CA ASP A 174 17.25 21.72 11.05
C ASP A 174 17.57 20.84 9.82
N ARG A 175 17.34 21.36 8.61
CA ARG A 175 17.62 20.59 7.39
C ARG A 175 19.12 20.32 7.26
N PHE A 176 19.43 19.12 6.77
CA PHE A 176 20.78 18.58 6.62
C PHE A 176 21.55 18.52 7.94
N SER A 177 20.84 18.34 9.06
CA SER A 177 21.39 18.33 10.41
C SER A 177 20.65 17.33 11.30
N ASP A 178 21.31 16.94 12.39
CA ASP A 178 20.71 16.17 13.49
C ASP A 178 20.36 17.06 14.70
N CYS A 179 20.58 18.37 14.57
CA CYS A 179 20.15 19.35 15.55
C CYS A 179 18.64 19.60 15.43
N TYR A 180 17.95 19.57 16.57
CA TYR A 180 16.57 20.04 16.67
C TYR A 180 16.48 21.57 16.51
N ASP A 181 15.35 22.04 15.98
CA ASP A 181 15.02 23.42 15.57
C ASP A 181 15.77 24.52 16.32
N SER A 182 16.82 25.05 15.69
CA SER A 182 17.62 26.18 16.19
C SER A 182 17.02 27.54 15.83
N SER A 183 15.92 27.56 15.08
CA SER A 183 15.22 28.79 14.74
C SER A 183 14.64 29.50 15.97
N GLY A 184 14.34 30.80 15.84
CA GLY A 184 13.71 31.57 16.93
C GLY A 184 12.34 31.04 17.39
N LYS A 185 11.71 30.12 16.65
CA LYS A 185 10.47 29.44 17.08
C LYS A 185 10.73 28.30 18.07
N MET A 186 11.94 27.74 18.08
CA MET A 186 12.40 26.68 18.98
C MET A 186 11.35 25.60 19.24
N ARG A 187 10.81 25.01 18.18
CA ARG A 187 9.73 24.02 18.32
C ARG A 187 10.22 22.84 19.15
N LYS A 188 9.42 22.46 20.14
CA LYS A 188 9.71 21.28 20.96
C LYS A 188 9.75 20.03 20.07
N PRO A 189 10.74 19.14 20.26
CA PRO A 189 10.74 17.85 19.61
C PRO A 189 9.45 17.05 19.90
N ALA A 190 8.95 16.31 18.91
CA ALA A 190 7.73 15.52 18.99
C ALA A 190 7.75 14.30 18.05
N TRP A 191 7.02 13.24 18.42
CA TRP A 191 6.67 12.13 17.54
C TRP A 191 5.42 12.49 16.75
N THR A 192 5.62 13.24 15.68
CA THR A 192 4.54 13.65 14.77
C THR A 192 4.21 12.55 13.76
N ASP A 193 5.21 11.75 13.40
CA ASP A 193 5.13 10.70 12.37
C ASP A 193 4.86 9.35 13.04
N ARG A 194 3.72 8.71 12.75
CA ARG A 194 3.22 7.56 13.52
C ARG A 194 2.71 6.44 12.61
N ILE A 195 2.73 5.20 13.12
CA ILE A 195 2.16 4.03 12.45
C ILE A 195 1.35 3.21 13.46
N LEU A 196 0.04 3.21 13.27
CA LEU A 196 -0.94 2.49 14.08
C LEU A 196 -1.66 1.44 13.23
N TRP A 197 -2.28 0.46 13.87
CA TRP A 197 -3.11 -0.52 13.19
C TRP A 197 -4.35 -0.88 14.01
N ARG A 198 -5.40 -1.34 13.34
CA ARG A 198 -6.62 -1.85 13.97
C ARG A 198 -7.00 -3.16 13.31
N LYS A 199 -7.14 -4.21 14.11
CA LYS A 199 -7.78 -5.47 13.70
C LYS A 199 -9.27 -5.37 14.06
N LYS A 200 -10.15 -5.64 13.10
CA LYS A 200 -11.60 -5.73 13.39
C LYS A 200 -11.84 -6.87 14.38
N GLN A 201 -12.52 -6.58 15.48
CA GLN A 201 -12.90 -7.61 16.45
C GLN A 201 -13.94 -8.53 15.80
N GLN A 202 -13.58 -9.81 15.66
CA GLN A 202 -14.51 -10.91 15.38
C GLN A 202 -14.40 -11.87 16.56
N GLN A 203 -15.48 -12.58 16.89
CA GLN A 203 -15.41 -13.58 17.96
C GLN A 203 -14.38 -14.64 17.56
N GLU A 204 -13.28 -14.76 18.32
CA GLU A 204 -12.11 -15.58 17.96
C GLU A 204 -12.45 -17.06 17.76
N GLU A 205 -13.54 -17.52 18.39
CA GLU A 205 -14.04 -18.90 18.30
C GLU A 205 -14.77 -19.20 16.98
N GLU A 206 -15.12 -18.19 16.18
CA GLU A 206 -15.93 -18.31 14.95
C GLU A 206 -15.16 -17.93 13.67
N GLU A 207 -13.89 -17.52 13.75
CA GLU A 207 -13.16 -17.00 12.60
C GLU A 207 -12.57 -18.12 11.73
N GLU A 208 -13.32 -18.59 10.72
CA GLU A 208 -12.91 -19.63 9.75
C GLU A 208 -11.55 -19.29 9.07
N PHE A 209 -11.29 -18.00 8.86
CA PHE A 209 -10.09 -17.48 8.23
C PHE A 209 -9.34 -16.56 9.18
N PRO A 210 -8.61 -17.09 10.18
CA PRO A 210 -7.96 -16.25 11.18
C PRO A 210 -6.83 -15.42 10.57
N LEU A 211 -6.58 -14.27 11.20
CA LEU A 211 -5.49 -13.35 10.86
C LEU A 211 -4.81 -12.87 12.14
N LYS A 212 -3.49 -12.98 12.20
CA LYS A 212 -2.65 -12.51 13.31
C LYS A 212 -1.62 -11.52 12.77
N LEU A 213 -1.46 -10.42 13.49
CA LEU A 213 -0.49 -9.38 13.17
C LEU A 213 0.47 -9.23 14.34
N LYS A 214 1.76 -9.18 14.02
CA LYS A 214 2.83 -8.84 14.97
C LYS A 214 3.66 -7.72 14.38
N GLN A 215 3.91 -6.67 15.17
CA GLN A 215 4.88 -5.65 14.81
C GLN A 215 6.28 -6.14 15.23
N ASP A 216 7.18 -6.32 14.26
CA ASP A 216 8.54 -6.80 14.50
C ASP A 216 9.53 -5.66 14.73
N SER A 217 9.29 -4.50 14.11
CA SER A 217 10.12 -3.31 14.27
C SER A 217 9.27 -2.05 14.14
N TYR A 218 9.56 -1.06 14.97
CA TYR A 218 9.01 0.29 14.88
C TYR A 218 10.08 1.30 15.27
N THR A 219 10.61 2.03 14.30
CA THR A 219 11.76 2.92 14.51
C THR A 219 11.81 4.01 13.45
N SER A 220 12.87 4.82 13.48
CA SER A 220 13.11 5.92 12.57
C SER A 220 14.55 5.96 12.10
N TYR A 221 14.78 6.38 10.86
CA TYR A 221 16.12 6.52 10.28
C TYR A 221 16.62 7.95 10.38
N MET A 222 17.53 8.18 11.32
CA MET A 222 18.03 9.52 11.66
C MET A 222 19.05 10.06 10.65
N GLU A 223 19.70 9.19 9.90
CA GLU A 223 20.70 9.53 8.89
C GLU A 223 20.14 10.33 7.70
N TYR A 224 18.81 10.33 7.48
CA TYR A 224 18.18 11.10 6.41
C TYR A 224 17.93 12.55 6.85
N GLY A 225 18.74 13.49 6.35
CA GLY A 225 18.70 14.90 6.74
C GLY A 225 17.93 15.85 5.81
N VAL A 226 17.39 15.41 4.67
CA VAL A 226 16.84 16.33 3.65
C VAL A 226 15.60 17.11 4.15
N SER A 227 14.83 16.52 5.05
CA SER A 227 13.61 17.09 5.64
C SER A 227 13.85 17.55 7.08
N ASP A 228 12.97 18.40 7.60
CA ASP A 228 12.88 18.70 9.03
C ASP A 228 12.15 17.61 9.84
N HIS A 229 11.69 16.56 9.16
CA HIS A 229 11.21 15.29 9.72
C HIS A 229 12.17 14.15 9.38
N LYS A 230 12.18 13.12 10.23
CA LYS A 230 12.96 11.89 10.01
C LYS A 230 12.04 10.73 9.63
N PRO A 231 12.37 9.91 8.61
CA PRO A 231 11.52 8.80 8.18
C PRO A 231 11.23 7.79 9.30
N VAL A 232 9.98 7.35 9.41
CA VAL A 232 9.53 6.30 10.33
C VAL A 232 9.23 5.02 9.56
N ILE A 233 9.62 3.88 10.11
CA ILE A 233 9.41 2.55 9.54
C ILE A 233 8.73 1.64 10.55
N GLY A 234 7.72 0.90 10.08
CA GLY A 234 7.09 -0.20 10.79
C GLY A 234 7.23 -1.47 9.95
N ILE A 235 7.74 -2.56 10.55
CA ILE A 235 7.80 -3.88 9.93
C ILE A 235 6.85 -4.78 10.69
N PHE A 236 6.00 -5.49 9.95
CA PHE A 236 4.98 -6.36 10.50
C PHE A 236 5.04 -7.74 9.86
N THR A 237 4.86 -8.78 10.68
CA THR A 237 4.53 -10.13 10.24
C THR A 237 3.02 -10.30 10.28
N LEU A 238 2.46 -10.66 9.14
CA LEU A 238 1.04 -10.95 8.95
C LEU A 238 0.87 -12.43 8.66
N GLU A 239 0.34 -13.18 9.62
CA GLU A 239 -0.08 -14.57 9.44
C GLU A 239 -1.57 -14.58 9.11
N LEU A 240 -1.97 -15.23 8.01
CA LEU A 240 -3.37 -15.35 7.62
C LEU A 240 -3.64 -16.71 6.99
N ARG A 241 -4.86 -17.23 7.21
CA ARG A 241 -5.39 -18.35 6.41
C ARG A 241 -5.98 -17.78 5.11
N LYS A 242 -5.44 -18.17 3.96
CA LYS A 242 -5.89 -17.68 2.66
C LYS A 242 -7.34 -18.15 2.40
N MET A 243 -8.20 -17.25 1.92
CA MET A 243 -9.52 -17.64 1.40
C MET A 243 -9.41 -18.13 -0.04
N TYR A 244 -8.44 -17.61 -0.78
CA TYR A 244 -8.17 -18.00 -2.16
C TYR A 244 -6.71 -18.44 -2.31
N GLU A 245 -6.48 -19.69 -2.63
CA GLU A 245 -5.11 -20.23 -2.87
C GLU A 245 -4.77 -20.32 -4.36
N THR A 246 -5.80 -20.35 -5.20
CA THR A 246 -5.69 -20.43 -6.66
C THR A 246 -5.95 -19.04 -7.28
N PRO A 247 -5.14 -18.59 -8.26
CA PRO A 247 -5.46 -17.38 -9.03
C PRO A 247 -6.78 -17.57 -9.80
N LEU A 248 -7.36 -16.49 -10.33
CA LEU A 248 -8.60 -16.61 -11.11
C LEU A 248 -8.34 -17.17 -12.51
N VAL A 249 -7.17 -16.87 -13.08
CA VAL A 249 -6.77 -17.33 -14.42
C VAL A 249 -5.39 -17.96 -14.37
N ARG A 250 -5.24 -19.11 -15.03
CA ARG A 250 -3.94 -19.64 -15.45
C ARG A 250 -3.63 -19.08 -16.84
N VAL A 251 -2.42 -18.58 -17.03
CA VAL A 251 -1.93 -18.13 -18.34
C VAL A 251 -0.53 -18.67 -18.58
N CYS A 252 -0.24 -19.10 -19.80
CA CYS A 252 1.09 -19.55 -20.21
C CYS A 252 1.36 -19.25 -21.68
N ALA A 253 2.65 -19.08 -21.99
CA ALA A 253 3.15 -19.05 -23.35
C ALA A 253 3.22 -20.49 -23.88
N GLU A 254 2.70 -20.73 -25.08
CA GLU A 254 2.82 -22.01 -25.78
C GLU A 254 3.95 -21.94 -26.81
N GLY A 255 4.72 -23.04 -26.92
CA GLY A 255 5.81 -23.16 -27.89
C GLY A 255 6.99 -22.22 -27.63
N GLU A 256 7.81 -22.05 -28.66
CA GLU A 256 8.90 -21.07 -28.67
C GLU A 256 8.37 -19.72 -29.13
N TRP A 257 8.74 -18.63 -28.45
CA TRP A 257 8.34 -17.28 -28.86
C TRP A 257 9.51 -16.61 -29.56
N SER A 258 9.27 -16.02 -30.73
CA SER A 258 10.25 -15.19 -31.46
C SER A 258 9.50 -14.19 -32.35
N ALA A 259 10.21 -13.17 -32.85
CA ALA A 259 9.63 -12.23 -33.81
C ALA A 259 9.50 -12.80 -35.25
N ASP A 260 9.71 -14.11 -35.43
CA ASP A 260 9.71 -14.75 -36.75
C ASP A 260 8.32 -15.27 -37.15
N PHE A 261 7.48 -15.60 -36.17
CA PHE A 261 6.15 -16.19 -36.35
C PHE A 261 5.19 -15.78 -35.23
N ASP A 262 3.89 -15.82 -35.50
CA ASP A 262 2.87 -15.47 -34.52
C ASP A 262 2.95 -16.44 -33.34
N ALA A 263 2.84 -15.89 -32.14
CA ALA A 263 2.96 -16.65 -30.91
C ALA A 263 1.60 -16.95 -30.29
N ILE A 264 1.55 -18.04 -29.52
CA ILE A 264 0.31 -18.52 -28.92
C ILE A 264 0.37 -18.33 -27.40
N VAL A 265 -0.70 -17.74 -26.87
CA VAL A 265 -1.00 -17.70 -25.46
C VAL A 265 -2.15 -18.66 -25.18
N ILE A 266 -1.99 -19.50 -24.15
CA ILE A 266 -3.08 -20.29 -23.60
C ILE A 266 -3.49 -19.67 -22.27
N TYR A 267 -4.79 -19.49 -22.06
CA TYR A 267 -5.33 -19.18 -20.74
C TYR A 267 -6.53 -20.05 -20.39
N SER A 268 -6.76 -20.19 -19.09
CA SER A 268 -7.87 -20.97 -18.53
C SER A 268 -8.40 -20.31 -17.25
N PRO A 269 -9.68 -19.91 -17.21
CA PRO A 269 -10.36 -19.53 -15.98
C PRO A 269 -10.37 -20.71 -14.98
N LEU A 270 -9.82 -20.50 -13.79
CA LEU A 270 -9.77 -21.52 -12.73
C LEU A 270 -10.94 -21.38 -11.73
N GLN A 271 -11.58 -20.22 -11.69
CA GLN A 271 -12.70 -19.88 -10.82
C GLN A 271 -13.62 -18.88 -11.54
N PRO A 272 -14.92 -18.79 -11.21
CA PRO A 272 -15.78 -17.74 -11.73
C PRO A 272 -15.33 -16.34 -11.31
N PHE A 273 -15.29 -15.40 -12.25
CA PHE A 273 -15.01 -13.99 -12.02
C PHE A 273 -15.71 -13.12 -13.09
N PRO A 274 -15.88 -11.81 -12.88
CA PRO A 274 -16.58 -10.94 -13.83
C PRO A 274 -15.68 -10.58 -15.02
N SER A 275 -15.33 -11.58 -15.82
CA SER A 275 -14.60 -11.41 -17.08
C SER A 275 -15.40 -10.56 -18.07
N SER A 276 -14.68 -9.93 -19.00
CA SER A 276 -15.27 -9.05 -20.01
C SER A 276 -14.52 -9.14 -21.33
N ASP A 277 -15.11 -8.61 -22.40
CA ASP A 277 -14.45 -8.51 -23.71
C ASP A 277 -13.29 -7.49 -23.71
N TRP A 278 -13.20 -6.66 -22.67
CA TRP A 278 -12.12 -5.70 -22.44
C TRP A 278 -11.00 -6.28 -21.57
N ASP A 279 -11.03 -7.56 -21.23
CA ASP A 279 -9.92 -8.23 -20.58
C ASP A 279 -8.78 -8.45 -21.60
N TRP A 280 -7.54 -8.39 -21.16
CA TRP A 280 -6.38 -8.48 -22.04
C TRP A 280 -5.22 -9.22 -21.38
N ILE A 281 -4.35 -9.80 -22.19
CA ILE A 281 -3.12 -10.46 -21.74
C ILE A 281 -1.94 -9.64 -22.23
N GLY A 282 -1.20 -9.05 -21.29
CA GLY A 282 0.00 -8.29 -21.60
C GLY A 282 1.25 -9.15 -21.56
N LEU A 283 2.16 -8.88 -22.49
CA LEU A 283 3.54 -9.36 -22.46
C LEU A 283 4.41 -8.34 -21.73
N TYR A 284 5.12 -8.77 -20.70
CA TYR A 284 5.99 -7.91 -19.90
C TYR A 284 7.40 -8.44 -19.87
N LYS A 285 8.38 -7.55 -19.73
CA LYS A 285 9.75 -7.96 -19.38
C LYS A 285 9.79 -8.38 -17.91
N VAL A 286 10.56 -9.42 -17.58
CA VAL A 286 10.84 -9.76 -16.18
C VAL A 286 11.43 -8.55 -15.46
N GLY A 287 10.87 -8.21 -14.30
CA GLY A 287 11.23 -6.99 -13.55
C GLY A 287 10.55 -5.71 -14.04
N PHE A 288 9.38 -5.81 -14.68
CA PHE A 288 8.50 -4.67 -14.93
C PHE A 288 8.05 -3.98 -13.63
N ARG A 289 7.72 -2.68 -13.70
CA ARG A 289 7.56 -1.82 -12.52
C ARG A 289 6.09 -1.46 -12.25
N SER A 290 5.27 -1.41 -13.29
CA SER A 290 3.85 -1.05 -13.22
C SER A 290 3.04 -1.92 -14.17
N VAL A 291 1.74 -2.07 -13.92
CA VAL A 291 0.80 -2.75 -14.85
C VAL A 291 0.79 -2.10 -16.24
N SER A 292 1.15 -0.82 -16.33
CA SER A 292 1.27 -0.10 -17.61
C SER A 292 2.60 -0.33 -18.36
N ASP A 293 3.53 -1.12 -17.81
CA ASP A 293 4.85 -1.37 -18.41
C ASP A 293 4.84 -2.58 -19.37
N TYR A 294 3.67 -2.95 -19.91
CA TYR A 294 3.60 -4.00 -20.92
C TYR A 294 4.37 -3.59 -22.17
N ILE A 295 4.96 -4.58 -22.85
CA ILE A 295 5.61 -4.41 -24.15
C ILE A 295 4.55 -4.38 -25.25
N THR A 296 3.65 -5.37 -25.21
CA THR A 296 2.45 -5.46 -26.05
C THR A 296 1.33 -6.16 -25.27
N TYR A 297 0.13 -6.22 -25.84
CA TYR A 297 -1.00 -6.98 -25.31
C TYR A 297 -1.87 -7.54 -26.44
N THR A 298 -2.64 -8.59 -26.11
CA THR A 298 -3.72 -9.11 -26.95
C THR A 298 -5.02 -9.19 -26.14
N TRP A 299 -6.18 -9.02 -26.78
CA TRP A 299 -7.48 -9.13 -26.12
C TRP A 299 -7.82 -10.61 -25.92
N VAL A 300 -8.50 -10.94 -24.82
CA VAL A 300 -8.76 -12.36 -24.49
C VAL A 300 -9.83 -13.02 -25.39
N LYS A 301 -10.58 -12.24 -26.17
CA LYS A 301 -11.68 -12.71 -27.03
C LYS A 301 -11.56 -12.32 -28.50
N ASP A 302 -10.52 -11.58 -28.88
CA ASP A 302 -10.22 -11.38 -30.30
C ASP A 302 -9.44 -12.60 -30.81
N ASP A 303 -9.81 -13.11 -31.98
CA ASP A 303 -9.21 -14.28 -32.63
C ASP A 303 -9.24 -15.58 -31.79
N GLU A 304 -10.32 -15.76 -31.01
CA GLU A 304 -10.55 -16.96 -30.20
C GLU A 304 -10.68 -18.21 -31.09
N VAL A 305 -9.72 -19.13 -30.95
CA VAL A 305 -9.85 -20.51 -31.42
C VAL A 305 -10.06 -21.37 -30.18
N SER A 306 -11.32 -21.53 -29.76
CA SER A 306 -11.64 -22.40 -28.63
C SER A 306 -11.29 -23.85 -28.98
N PHE A 307 -10.35 -24.43 -28.24
CA PHE A 307 -9.93 -25.82 -28.43
C PHE A 307 -10.85 -26.79 -27.65
N ASN A 308 -11.38 -26.33 -26.50
CA ASN A 308 -12.46 -26.93 -25.71
C ASN A 308 -13.01 -25.91 -24.68
N ASP A 309 -14.08 -26.26 -23.93
CA ASP A 309 -14.73 -25.37 -22.96
C ASP A 309 -13.83 -24.88 -21.78
N GLU A 310 -12.61 -25.42 -21.64
CA GLU A 310 -11.70 -25.14 -20.51
C GLU A 310 -10.43 -24.36 -20.89
N LEU A 311 -10.05 -24.36 -22.17
CA LEU A 311 -8.80 -23.79 -22.67
C LEU A 311 -9.05 -22.86 -23.86
N THR A 312 -8.66 -21.60 -23.68
CA THR A 312 -8.73 -20.59 -24.74
C THR A 312 -7.33 -20.28 -25.25
N GLN A 313 -7.20 -20.24 -26.58
CA GLN A 313 -5.99 -19.80 -27.28
C GLN A 313 -6.23 -18.42 -27.89
N VAL A 314 -5.25 -17.54 -27.72
CA VAL A 314 -5.18 -16.24 -28.40
C VAL A 314 -3.81 -16.03 -29.00
N TYR A 315 -3.78 -15.33 -30.13
CA TYR A 315 -2.55 -15.07 -30.87
C TYR A 315 -1.94 -13.72 -30.47
N VAL A 316 -0.62 -13.65 -30.51
CA VAL A 316 0.16 -12.42 -30.45
C VAL A 316 0.92 -12.31 -31.77
N SER A 317 0.68 -11.22 -32.50
CA SER A 317 1.35 -10.98 -33.78
C SER A 317 2.86 -10.95 -33.60
N LYS A 318 3.58 -11.60 -34.50
CA LYS A 318 5.05 -11.57 -34.53
C LYS A 318 5.64 -10.15 -34.52
N ASP A 319 4.92 -9.19 -35.13
CA ASP A 319 5.37 -7.80 -35.25
C ASP A 319 5.37 -7.07 -33.90
N GLU A 320 4.68 -7.63 -32.90
CA GLU A 320 4.60 -7.11 -31.54
C GLU A 320 5.58 -7.79 -30.57
N ILE A 321 6.24 -8.87 -31.01
CA ILE A 321 7.20 -9.62 -30.20
C ILE A 321 8.56 -8.92 -30.24
N PRO A 322 9.25 -8.74 -29.08
CA PRO A 322 10.54 -8.06 -29.05
C PRO A 322 11.61 -8.75 -29.91
N VAL A 323 12.08 -8.07 -30.96
CA VAL A 323 13.09 -8.59 -31.90
C VAL A 323 14.40 -8.99 -31.22
N LEU A 324 14.82 -8.27 -30.18
CA LEU A 324 16.04 -8.58 -29.42
C LEU A 324 15.88 -9.77 -28.47
N GLY A 325 14.67 -10.30 -28.32
CA GLY A 325 14.32 -11.30 -27.32
C GLY A 325 14.46 -10.80 -25.87
N GLY A 326 14.31 -11.72 -24.94
CA GLY A 326 14.47 -11.47 -23.51
C GLY A 326 13.67 -12.42 -22.62
N GLU A 327 13.88 -12.29 -21.30
CA GLU A 327 13.02 -12.96 -20.33
C GLU A 327 11.73 -12.15 -20.12
N CYS A 328 10.60 -12.83 -20.32
CA CYS A 328 9.27 -12.26 -20.30
C CYS A 328 8.32 -13.02 -19.36
N VAL A 329 7.21 -12.37 -19.03
CA VAL A 329 6.05 -12.96 -18.33
C VAL A 329 4.77 -12.47 -18.99
N LEU A 330 3.73 -13.30 -18.98
CA LEU A 330 2.38 -12.92 -19.40
C LEU A 330 1.56 -12.58 -18.16
N CYS A 331 0.78 -11.51 -18.22
CA CYS A 331 -0.19 -11.16 -17.17
C CYS A 331 -1.59 -11.02 -17.77
N TYR A 332 -2.55 -11.79 -17.26
CA TYR A 332 -3.97 -11.60 -17.56
C TYR A 332 -4.50 -10.45 -16.70
N TYR A 333 -4.99 -9.39 -17.34
CA TYR A 333 -5.62 -8.25 -16.70
C TYR A 333 -7.14 -8.29 -16.89
N CYS A 334 -7.88 -8.33 -15.77
CA CYS A 334 -9.33 -8.26 -15.79
C CYS A 334 -9.75 -6.80 -15.72
N SER A 335 -10.47 -6.31 -16.74
CA SER A 335 -10.84 -4.90 -16.82
C SER A 335 -11.89 -4.51 -15.78
N THR A 336 -12.86 -5.39 -15.51
CA THR A 336 -13.91 -5.15 -14.51
C THR A 336 -13.34 -5.05 -13.10
N LEU A 337 -12.37 -5.91 -12.77
CA LEU A 337 -11.70 -5.89 -11.46
C LEU A 337 -10.53 -4.90 -11.39
N GLN A 338 -10.11 -4.36 -12.54
CA GLN A 338 -8.96 -3.45 -12.70
C GLN A 338 -7.67 -3.97 -12.06
N CYS A 339 -7.39 -5.27 -12.21
CA CYS A 339 -6.17 -5.86 -11.67
C CYS A 339 -5.70 -7.06 -12.48
N ILE A 340 -4.44 -7.45 -12.26
CA ILE A 340 -3.86 -8.69 -12.79
C ILE A 340 -4.41 -9.86 -11.96
N VAL A 341 -4.99 -10.85 -12.63
CA VAL A 341 -5.64 -12.00 -12.00
C VAL A 341 -5.02 -13.36 -12.36
N GLY A 342 -3.99 -13.33 -13.20
CA GLY A 342 -3.16 -14.48 -13.58
C GLY A 342 -1.80 -14.01 -14.09
N ILE A 343 -0.73 -14.73 -13.74
CA ILE A 343 0.65 -14.46 -14.19
C ILE A 343 1.28 -15.79 -14.58
N SER A 344 1.97 -15.83 -15.72
CA SER A 344 2.70 -17.02 -16.17
C SER A 344 4.01 -17.22 -15.41
N SER A 345 4.56 -18.42 -15.49
CA SER A 345 6.00 -18.59 -15.23
C SER A 345 6.81 -17.73 -16.22
N PRO A 346 8.00 -17.25 -15.83
CA PRO A 346 8.92 -16.62 -16.76
C PRO A 346 9.27 -17.54 -17.92
N PHE A 347 9.38 -16.99 -19.12
CA PHE A 347 9.80 -17.69 -20.34
C PHE A 347 10.70 -16.80 -21.17
N LYS A 348 11.40 -17.38 -22.14
CA LYS A 348 12.32 -16.66 -23.01
C LYS A 348 11.67 -16.42 -24.37
N ALA A 349 11.55 -15.16 -24.77
CA ALA A 349 11.37 -14.79 -26.17
C ALA A 349 12.75 -14.80 -26.83
N SER A 350 12.92 -15.61 -27.87
CA SER A 350 14.12 -15.67 -28.70
C SER A 350 14.22 -14.42 -29.57
N ALA A 351 15.44 -14.03 -29.92
CA ALA A 351 15.65 -12.98 -30.89
C ALA A 351 15.17 -13.46 -32.27
N GLY A 352 14.57 -12.56 -33.05
CA GLY A 352 14.16 -12.87 -34.42
C GLY A 352 15.37 -13.08 -35.32
N LEU A 353 15.22 -13.91 -36.34
CA LEU A 353 16.14 -14.02 -37.45
C LEU A 353 15.96 -12.76 -38.32
N LEU A 354 16.97 -11.87 -38.31
CA LEU A 354 17.00 -10.64 -39.11
C LEU A 354 16.85 -10.88 -40.61
#